data_AF-A0A146KEI6-F1
#
_entry.id   AF-A0A146KEI6-F1
#
_cell.length_a   1.000
_cell.length_b   1.000
_cell.length_c   1.000
_cell.angle_alpha   90.00
_cell.angle_beta   90.00
_cell.angle_gamma   90.00
#
_symmetry.space_group_name_H-M   'P 1'
#
loop_
_entity.id
_entity.type
_entity.pdbx_description
1 polymer ?
#
loop_
_entity_poly.entity_id
_entity_poly.type
_entity_poly.pdbx_seq_one_letter_code
_entity_poly.pdbx_strand_id
1 'polypeptide(L)'
;EAEHKFNYKFKGVVHSFTGNLQELQLCYYHGFSISLNGCGMKTEEQVKLIKEIDLKLMMVETDCPYCLIGPGYAGFKHIQKDYFKNAVPSDKFVKDCIVKRRNEPGSLSMVCDVIAKMKGMKSEDIMRICKENAEAMIKRE
;
A
#
# COMPACT_ATOMS: atom_id res chain seq x y z
N GLU A 1 8.73 1.92 -27.12
CA GLU A 1 7.91 1.34 -26.04
C GLU A 1 7.86 -0.16 -26.26
N ALA A 2 8.51 -0.94 -25.40
CA ALA A 2 8.36 -2.38 -25.44
C ALA A 2 7.04 -2.71 -24.76
N GLU A 3 6.04 -3.14 -25.52
CA GLU A 3 4.84 -3.77 -24.96
C GLU A 3 5.31 -4.92 -24.06
N HIS A 4 5.05 -4.81 -22.76
CA HIS A 4 5.24 -5.92 -21.83
C HIS A 4 4.26 -7.05 -22.20
N LYS A 5 4.63 -7.89 -23.17
CA LYS A 5 3.90 -9.11 -23.51
C LYS A 5 4.19 -10.15 -22.43
N PHE A 6 3.44 -10.08 -21.35
CA PHE A 6 3.49 -11.07 -20.27
C PHE A 6 2.94 -12.40 -20.78
N ASN A 7 3.83 -13.32 -21.15
CA ASN A 7 3.47 -14.67 -21.61
C ASN A 7 3.38 -15.66 -20.43
N TYR A 8 2.78 -15.25 -19.32
CA TYR A 8 2.67 -16.07 -18.11
C TYR A 8 1.23 -16.52 -17.89
N LYS A 9 1.07 -17.83 -17.64
CA LYS A 9 -0.22 -18.51 -17.45
C LYS A 9 -0.93 -18.14 -16.14
N PHE A 10 -0.24 -17.48 -15.21
CA PHE A 10 -0.74 -17.18 -13.87
C PHE A 10 -0.70 -15.67 -13.60
N LYS A 11 -1.84 -15.11 -13.19
CA LYS A 11 -1.95 -13.76 -12.62
C LYS A 11 -1.64 -13.85 -11.13
N GLY A 12 -0.89 -12.89 -10.59
CA GLY A 12 -0.56 -12.88 -9.16
C GLY A 12 -0.10 -11.52 -8.66
N VAL A 13 -0.11 -11.38 -7.33
CA VAL A 13 0.34 -10.18 -6.63
C VAL A 13 1.42 -10.55 -5.62
N VAL A 14 2.51 -9.81 -5.62
CA VAL A 14 3.49 -9.85 -4.53
C VAL A 14 2.95 -9.00 -3.39
N HIS A 15 2.39 -9.70 -2.40
CA HIS A 15 1.86 -9.13 -1.17
C HIS A 15 2.96 -8.47 -0.33
N SER A 16 2.60 -7.39 0.38
CA SER A 16 3.45 -6.69 1.35
C SER A 16 4.87 -6.41 0.84
N PHE A 17 4.98 -5.84 -0.36
CA PHE A 17 6.28 -5.63 -0.99
C PHE A 17 7.14 -4.62 -0.21
N THR A 18 8.32 -5.06 0.22
CA THR A 18 9.33 -4.24 0.90
C THR A 18 10.70 -4.31 0.23
N GLY A 19 10.75 -4.85 -0.99
CA GLY A 19 11.99 -5.02 -1.75
C GLY A 19 12.54 -3.73 -2.34
N ASN A 20 13.64 -3.85 -3.06
CA ASN A 20 14.32 -2.75 -3.76
C ASN A 20 13.91 -2.67 -5.25
N LEU A 21 14.50 -1.73 -5.99
CA LEU A 21 14.19 -1.52 -7.41
C LEU A 21 14.50 -2.74 -8.29
N GLN A 22 15.56 -3.48 -8.00
CA GLN A 22 15.95 -4.67 -8.77
C GLN A 22 14.94 -5.80 -8.55
N GLU A 23 14.48 -5.99 -7.31
CA GLU A 23 13.44 -6.95 -6.96
C GLU A 23 12.09 -6.57 -7.58
N LEU A 24 11.75 -5.27 -7.61
CA LEU A 24 10.57 -4.76 -8.29
C LEU A 24 10.59 -5.10 -9.80
N GLN A 25 11.72 -4.85 -10.46
CA GLN A 25 11.92 -5.19 -11.87
C GLN A 25 11.80 -6.68 -12.13
N LEU A 26 12.29 -7.52 -11.20
CA LEU A 26 12.14 -8.98 -11.29
C LEU A 26 10.67 -9.40 -11.16
N CYS A 27 9.91 -8.79 -10.25
CA CYS A 27 8.48 -9.04 -10.12
C CYS A 27 7.75 -8.71 -11.43
N TYR A 28 8.05 -7.57 -12.05
CA TYR A 28 7.50 -7.21 -13.35
C TYR A 28 7.95 -8.17 -14.44
N TYR A 29 9.22 -8.57 -14.49
CA TYR A 29 9.69 -9.53 -15.49
C TYR A 29 8.89 -10.84 -15.46
N HIS A 30 8.39 -11.25 -14.30
CA HIS A 30 7.53 -12.43 -14.13
C HIS A 30 6.02 -12.15 -14.20
N GLY A 31 5.62 -10.92 -14.52
CA GLY A 31 4.21 -10.54 -14.72
C GLY A 31 3.41 -10.37 -13.43
N PHE A 32 4.06 -10.13 -12.29
CA PHE A 32 3.38 -9.93 -11.02
C PHE A 32 3.02 -8.46 -10.77
N SER A 33 1.86 -8.25 -10.17
CA SER A 33 1.47 -6.98 -9.55
C SER A 33 2.11 -6.83 -8.17
N ILE A 34 2.09 -5.61 -7.63
CA ILE A 34 2.68 -5.26 -6.33
C ILE A 34 1.60 -4.73 -5.40
N SER A 35 1.58 -5.23 -4.16
CA SER A 35 0.74 -4.68 -3.10
C SER A 35 1.59 -4.00 -2.03
N LEU A 36 1.16 -2.82 -1.59
CA LEU A 36 1.83 -2.02 -0.58
C LEU A 36 0.99 -1.90 0.70
N ASN A 37 1.67 -1.95 1.84
CA ASN A 37 1.16 -1.58 3.15
C ASN A 37 2.18 -0.68 3.86
N GLY A 38 1.96 -0.37 5.15
CA GLY A 38 2.86 0.50 5.89
C GLY A 38 4.29 -0.05 6.06
N CYS A 39 4.52 -1.35 5.97
CA CYS A 39 5.85 -1.94 6.06
C CYS A 39 6.76 -1.57 4.87
N GLY A 40 6.17 -1.25 3.70
CA GLY A 40 6.84 -0.68 2.54
C GLY A 40 6.99 0.85 2.59
N MET A 41 6.83 1.48 3.77
CA MET A 41 6.87 2.93 3.94
C MET A 41 7.70 3.38 5.16
N LYS A 42 8.54 2.49 5.70
CA LYS A 42 9.34 2.75 6.90
C LYS A 42 10.48 3.72 6.61
N THR A 43 11.18 3.54 5.47
CA THR A 43 12.36 4.32 5.12
C THR A 43 12.10 5.29 3.97
N GLU A 44 12.93 6.33 3.85
CA GLU A 44 12.83 7.28 2.72
C GLU A 44 13.12 6.59 1.37
N GLU A 45 13.94 5.54 1.35
CA GLU A 45 14.21 4.74 0.15
C GLU A 45 12.95 4.00 -0.31
N GLN A 46 12.25 3.33 0.60
CA GLN A 46 11.00 2.65 0.31
C GLN A 46 9.93 3.64 -0.18
N VAL A 47 9.78 4.79 0.48
CA VAL A 47 8.85 5.84 0.05
C VAL A 47 9.20 6.38 -1.34
N LYS A 48 10.49 6.55 -1.67
CA LYS A 48 10.92 6.96 -3.01
C LYS A 48 10.61 5.89 -4.06
N LEU A 49 10.81 4.61 -3.74
CA LEU A 49 10.55 3.49 -4.65
C LEU A 49 9.08 3.42 -5.11
N ILE A 50 8.12 3.91 -4.31
CA ILE A 50 6.70 3.98 -4.69
C ILE A 50 6.51 4.72 -6.02
N LYS A 51 7.37 5.69 -6.35
CA LYS A 51 7.32 6.40 -7.63
C LYS A 51 7.55 5.49 -8.83
N GLU A 52 8.38 4.48 -8.68
CA GLU A 52 8.74 3.51 -9.72
C GLU A 52 7.69 2.42 -9.93
N ILE A 53 6.75 2.26 -8.99
CA ILE A 53 5.72 1.21 -9.09
C ILE A 53 4.64 1.64 -10.09
N ASP A 54 4.39 0.88 -11.15
CA ASP A 54 3.35 1.19 -12.14
C ASP A 54 1.98 1.14 -11.45
N LEU A 55 1.24 2.24 -11.56
CA LEU A 55 -0.06 2.38 -10.92
C LEU A 55 -1.09 1.36 -11.45
N LYS A 56 -0.92 0.86 -12.69
CA LYS A 56 -1.77 -0.21 -13.25
C LYS A 56 -1.52 -1.58 -12.62
N LEU A 57 -0.36 -1.76 -12.01
CA LEU A 57 0.06 -3.00 -11.36
C LEU A 57 0.09 -2.86 -9.83
N MET A 58 -0.47 -1.77 -9.30
CA MET A 58 -0.43 -1.43 -7.88
C MET A 58 -1.73 -1.79 -7.16
N MET A 59 -1.62 -2.45 -6.02
CA MET A 59 -2.68 -2.66 -5.04
C MET A 59 -2.24 -2.11 -3.68
N VAL A 60 -3.19 -1.98 -2.76
CA VAL A 60 -2.95 -1.52 -1.40
C VAL A 60 -3.60 -2.45 -0.40
N GLU A 61 -2.97 -2.62 0.75
CA GLU A 61 -3.46 -3.41 1.87
C GLU A 61 -2.97 -2.82 3.20
N THR A 62 -3.51 -3.32 4.31
CA THR A 62 -3.08 -2.90 5.66
C THR A 62 -2.13 -3.89 6.31
N ASP A 63 -2.27 -5.18 5.97
CA ASP A 63 -1.70 -6.31 6.71
C ASP A 63 -2.01 -6.22 8.23
N CYS A 64 -3.22 -5.74 8.56
CA CYS A 64 -3.64 -5.60 9.95
C CYS A 64 -3.73 -6.99 10.63
N PRO A 65 -3.28 -7.12 11.90
CA PRO A 65 -3.05 -6.04 12.87
C PRO A 65 -1.66 -5.39 12.85
N TYR A 66 -0.80 -5.74 11.88
CA TYR A 66 0.56 -5.24 11.73
C TYR A 66 0.67 -4.04 10.77
N CYS A 67 1.88 -3.60 10.47
CA CYS A 67 2.20 -2.59 9.45
C CYS A 67 1.44 -1.24 9.56
N LEU A 68 1.01 -0.85 10.77
CA LEU A 68 0.49 0.50 11.00
C LEU A 68 1.57 1.54 10.72
N ILE A 69 1.27 2.52 9.88
CA ILE A 69 2.17 3.66 9.63
C ILE A 69 2.16 4.55 10.87
N GLY A 70 3.23 4.49 11.65
CA GLY A 70 3.39 5.27 12.88
C GLY A 70 4.37 6.44 12.73
N PRO A 71 4.49 7.33 13.74
CA PRO A 71 5.31 8.55 13.68
C PRO A 71 6.77 8.38 13.27
N GLY A 72 7.36 7.20 13.48
CA GLY A 72 8.74 6.90 13.09
C GLY A 72 8.93 6.47 11.63
N TYR A 73 7.85 6.35 10.84
CA TYR A 73 7.92 5.89 9.45
C TYR A 73 8.08 7.11 8.54
N ALA A 74 8.92 7.00 7.51
CA ALA A 74 9.12 8.06 6.52
C ALA A 74 7.80 8.49 5.84
N GLY A 75 6.88 7.55 5.62
CA GLY A 75 5.56 7.84 5.05
C GLY A 75 4.62 8.64 5.96
N PHE A 76 4.83 8.65 7.28
CA PHE A 76 3.87 9.21 8.23
C PHE A 76 3.56 10.70 7.97
N LYS A 77 4.57 11.47 7.56
CA LYS A 77 4.45 12.90 7.25
C LYS A 77 3.55 13.22 6.04
N HIS A 78 3.06 12.20 5.33
CA HIS A 78 2.25 12.35 4.12
C HIS A 78 0.76 12.03 4.34
N ILE A 79 0.38 11.59 5.53
CA ILE A 79 -1.00 11.25 5.88
C ILE A 79 -1.80 12.54 6.09
N GLN A 80 -3.01 12.61 5.51
CA GLN A 80 -3.83 13.83 5.53
C GLN A 80 -4.82 13.86 6.70
N LYS A 81 -5.35 12.70 7.09
CA LYS A 81 -6.36 12.58 8.15
C LYS A 81 -5.72 12.26 9.49
N ASP A 82 -6.25 12.86 10.56
CA ASP A 82 -5.92 12.45 11.93
C ASP A 82 -6.61 11.12 12.26
N TYR A 83 -6.02 10.03 11.75
CA TYR A 83 -6.48 8.66 12.01
C TYR A 83 -6.50 8.34 13.50
N PHE A 84 -5.67 8.99 14.33
CA PHE A 84 -5.52 8.67 15.74
C PHE A 84 -6.40 9.50 16.68
N LYS A 85 -7.30 10.33 16.14
CA LYS A 85 -8.14 11.26 16.91
C LYS A 85 -8.91 10.61 18.07
N ASN A 86 -9.39 9.39 17.91
CA ASN A 86 -10.14 8.62 18.92
C ASN A 86 -9.34 7.42 19.47
N ALA A 87 -8.00 7.47 19.43
CA ALA A 87 -7.17 6.34 19.84
C ALA A 87 -7.04 6.20 21.37
N VAL A 88 -7.31 4.99 21.89
CA VAL A 88 -7.17 4.61 23.30
C VAL A 88 -5.84 3.86 23.56
N PRO A 89 -5.35 3.82 24.82
CA PRO A 89 -4.16 3.04 25.20
C PRO A 89 -4.19 1.58 24.72
N SER A 90 -3.01 1.00 24.48
CA SER A 90 -2.88 -0.35 23.88
C SER A 90 -3.43 -1.49 24.74
N ASP A 91 -3.59 -1.24 26.03
CA ASP A 91 -4.13 -2.14 27.05
C ASP A 91 -5.63 -1.92 27.32
N LYS A 92 -6.26 -0.97 26.60
CA LYS A 92 -7.68 -0.63 26.80
C LYS A 92 -8.46 -0.77 25.50
N PHE A 93 -9.55 -1.52 25.56
CA PHE A 93 -10.56 -1.54 24.51
C PHE A 93 -11.73 -0.61 24.87
N VAL A 94 -12.10 0.26 23.95
CA VAL A 94 -13.34 1.05 24.01
C VAL A 94 -14.03 0.90 22.66
N LYS A 95 -15.32 0.58 22.68
CA LYS A 95 -16.12 0.47 21.45
C LYS A 95 -16.03 1.77 20.66
N ASP A 96 -15.92 1.67 19.33
CA ASP A 96 -15.80 2.80 18.41
C ASP A 96 -14.52 3.66 18.58
N CYS A 97 -13.51 3.12 19.27
CA CYS A 97 -12.18 3.71 19.41
C CYS A 97 -11.08 2.82 18.81
N ILE A 98 -10.01 3.45 18.33
CA ILE A 98 -8.82 2.76 17.81
C ILE A 98 -7.92 2.36 18.97
N VAL A 99 -7.43 1.13 19.00
CA VAL A 99 -6.43 0.71 20.00
C VAL A 99 -5.03 1.10 19.53
N LYS A 100 -4.29 1.92 20.29
CA LYS A 100 -2.94 2.33 19.92
C LYS A 100 -2.06 1.13 19.61
N ARG A 101 -1.24 1.25 18.57
CA ARG A 101 -0.32 0.22 18.03
C ARG A 101 -0.98 -0.99 17.35
N ARG A 102 -2.31 -1.13 17.39
CA ARG A 102 -3.03 -2.15 16.63
C ARG A 102 -3.48 -1.55 15.31
N ASN A 103 -3.01 -2.10 14.19
CA ASN A 103 -3.51 -1.68 12.89
C ASN A 103 -4.92 -2.26 12.64
N GLU A 104 -5.71 -1.60 11.79
CA GLU A 104 -7.06 -2.03 11.40
C GLU A 104 -7.27 -1.82 9.90
N PRO A 105 -8.24 -2.49 9.26
CA PRO A 105 -8.55 -2.27 7.85
C PRO A 105 -8.87 -0.80 7.52
N GLY A 106 -9.44 -0.05 8.48
CA GLY A 106 -9.77 1.37 8.33
C GLY A 106 -8.56 2.29 8.11
N SER A 107 -7.34 1.83 8.39
CA SER A 107 -6.11 2.61 8.15
C SER A 107 -5.65 2.59 6.70
N LEU A 108 -6.33 1.85 5.82
CA LEU A 108 -5.95 1.73 4.41
C LEU A 108 -5.81 3.09 3.72
N SER A 109 -6.61 4.08 4.12
CA SER A 109 -6.50 5.45 3.57
C SER A 109 -5.13 6.08 3.84
N MET A 110 -4.46 5.73 4.94
CA MET A 110 -3.10 6.22 5.24
C MET A 110 -2.10 5.73 4.19
N VAL A 111 -2.23 4.47 3.75
CA VAL A 111 -1.40 3.89 2.68
C VAL A 111 -1.65 4.65 1.38
N CYS A 112 -2.92 4.91 1.04
CA CYS A 112 -3.29 5.70 -0.13
C CYS A 112 -2.74 7.14 -0.08
N ASP A 113 -2.78 7.81 1.08
CA ASP A 113 -2.26 9.17 1.23
C ASP A 113 -0.76 9.26 0.93
N VAL A 114 0.03 8.29 1.40
CA VAL A 114 1.48 8.23 1.11
C VAL A 114 1.72 8.04 -0.38
N ILE A 115 1.02 7.09 -1.01
CA ILE A 115 1.13 6.82 -2.45
C ILE A 115 0.72 8.04 -3.26
N ALA A 116 -0.41 8.67 -2.92
CA ALA A 116 -0.93 9.86 -3.57
C ALA A 116 0.10 10.99 -3.56
N LYS A 117 0.78 11.20 -2.42
CA LYS A 117 1.85 12.18 -2.31
C LYS A 117 3.03 11.86 -3.23
N MET A 118 3.41 10.58 -3.35
CA MET A 118 4.53 10.17 -4.22
C MET A 118 4.18 10.26 -5.71
N LYS A 119 2.93 9.97 -6.07
CA LYS A 119 2.42 10.01 -7.44
C LYS A 119 1.94 11.40 -7.89
N GLY A 120 1.83 12.36 -6.97
CA GLY A 120 1.27 13.69 -7.29
C GLY A 120 -0.21 13.64 -7.65
N MET A 121 -0.96 12.71 -7.04
CA MET A 121 -2.38 12.45 -7.33
C MET A 121 -3.24 12.70 -6.08
N LYS A 122 -4.56 12.69 -6.24
CA LYS A 122 -5.49 12.69 -5.10
C LYS A 122 -5.58 11.30 -4.49
N SER A 123 -5.78 11.22 -3.17
CA SER A 123 -5.90 9.96 -2.44
C SER A 123 -7.09 9.12 -2.93
N GLU A 124 -8.19 9.79 -3.28
CA GLU A 124 -9.39 9.18 -3.83
C GLU A 124 -9.13 8.50 -5.18
N ASP A 125 -8.27 9.08 -6.03
CA ASP A 125 -7.91 8.48 -7.32
C ASP A 125 -7.03 7.24 -7.13
N ILE A 126 -6.08 7.27 -6.19
CA ILE A 126 -5.28 6.09 -5.83
C ILE A 126 -6.18 4.97 -5.33
N MET A 127 -7.09 5.28 -4.40
CA MET A 127 -8.03 4.30 -3.86
C MET A 127 -8.90 3.68 -4.96
N ARG A 128 -9.42 4.49 -5.87
CA ARG A 128 -10.24 4.02 -6.99
C ARG A 128 -9.45 3.11 -7.92
N ILE A 129 -8.26 3.52 -8.36
CA ILE A 129 -7.45 2.75 -9.31
C ILE A 129 -6.97 1.43 -8.67
N CYS A 130 -6.49 1.46 -7.42
CA CYS A 130 -6.06 0.24 -6.74
C CYS A 130 -7.23 -0.73 -6.51
N LYS A 131 -8.45 -0.22 -6.27
CA LYS A 131 -9.66 -1.05 -6.20
C LYS A 131 -9.96 -1.71 -7.55
N GLU A 132 -9.94 -0.94 -8.64
CA GLU A 132 -10.14 -1.46 -10.00
C GLU A 132 -9.12 -2.56 -10.34
N ASN A 133 -7.84 -2.36 -10.00
CA ASN A 133 -6.78 -3.35 -10.18
C ASN A 133 -7.03 -4.62 -9.36
N ALA A 134 -7.41 -4.48 -8.07
CA ALA A 134 -7.70 -5.61 -7.20
C ALA A 134 -8.91 -6.43 -7.69
N GLU A 135 -9.97 -5.75 -8.13
CA GLU A 135 -11.14 -6.41 -8.73
C GLU A 135 -10.76 -7.17 -10.01
N ALA A 136 -9.95 -6.57 -10.88
CA ALA A 136 -9.47 -7.23 -12.09
C ALA A 136 -8.57 -8.45 -11.80
N MET A 137 -7.80 -8.42 -10.71
CA MET A 137 -6.95 -9.54 -10.28
C MET A 137 -7.76 -10.71 -9.73
N ILE A 138 -8.82 -10.45 -8.95
CA ILE A 138 -9.58 -11.48 -8.26
C ILE A 138 -10.68 -12.09 -9.15
N LYS A 139 -11.19 -11.34 -10.13
CA LYS A 139 -12.15 -11.86 -11.11
C LYS A 139 -11.52 -13.03 -11.86
N ARG A 140 -12.10 -14.21 -11.68
CA ARG A 140 -11.81 -15.40 -12.51
C ARG A 140 -12.63 -15.27 -13.78
N GLU A 141 -11.95 -15.22 -14.93
CA GLU A 141 -12.56 -15.44 -16.24
C GLU A 141 -13.04 -16.89 -16.37
#